data_AF-A0A952SDJ2-F1
#
_entry.id   AF-A0A952SDJ2-F1
#
_cell.length_a   1.000
_cell.length_b   1.000
_cell.length_c   1.000
_cell.angle_alpha   90.00
_cell.angle_beta   90.00
_cell.angle_gamma   90.00
#
_symmetry.space_group_name_H-M   'P 1'
#
loop_
_entity.id
_entity.type
_entity.pdbx_description
1 polymer ?
#
loop_
_entity_poly.entity_id
_entity_poly.type
_entity_poly.pdbx_seq_one_letter_code
_entity_poly.pdbx_strand_id
1 'polypeptide(L)'
;MVTELAPDGWGRSPLLLVYHPTAEQVYQESVQIRESLRNLLKKNPVSPEEKPPLTLNAIKRDMIEHAPNPIEESADLLGCCLWDIFSDNHDVVTAGGTLVDLGSFRSTAGFIADFRHRSNHSHEDFGDRGDYMEFYIGTTLIRHRADLTRVYELIFRRMRHIGLSWQYAHPRLYAIDLGSLPDQAEDDVPEALRYDPTESFWRERRLAGRQAERAEFQQSLDEAYRASIQNARDGPPPATVRAYQLVYGRNPDGWPPTSEDQG
;
A
#
# COMPACT_ATOMS: atom_id res chain seq x y z
N MET A 1 -4.68 4.86 24.47
CA MET A 1 -4.17 4.24 23.22
C MET A 1 -3.14 3.16 23.50
N VAL A 2 -1.92 3.47 23.97
CA VAL A 2 -0.89 2.47 24.30
C VAL A 2 -1.42 1.36 25.21
N THR A 3 -2.09 1.71 26.31
CA THR A 3 -2.68 0.73 27.25
C THR A 3 -3.77 -0.15 26.62
N GLU A 4 -4.45 0.30 25.57
CA GLU A 4 -5.46 -0.51 24.86
C GLU A 4 -4.83 -1.50 23.88
N LEU A 5 -3.72 -1.09 23.25
CA LEU A 5 -2.96 -1.90 22.29
C LEU A 5 -2.02 -2.89 22.99
N ALA A 6 -1.44 -2.49 24.12
CA ALA A 6 -0.45 -3.22 24.89
C ALA A 6 -0.75 -3.09 26.40
N PRO A 7 -1.77 -3.80 26.93
CA PRO A 7 -2.17 -3.69 28.33
C PRO A 7 -1.06 -4.10 29.31
N ASP A 8 -0.23 -5.09 28.93
CA ASP A 8 0.91 -5.55 29.73
C ASP A 8 2.19 -4.71 29.52
N GLY A 9 2.08 -3.61 28.78
CA GLY A 9 3.17 -2.72 28.43
C GLY A 9 3.75 -2.97 27.03
N TRP A 10 4.17 -1.90 26.36
CA TRP A 10 4.64 -1.93 24.97
C TRP A 10 5.85 -2.86 24.75
N GLY A 11 6.82 -2.86 25.66
CA GLY A 11 8.00 -3.72 25.57
C GLY A 11 7.70 -5.22 25.70
N ARG A 12 6.50 -5.61 26.11
CA ARG A 12 6.02 -7.00 26.14
C ARG A 12 5.02 -7.32 25.04
N SER A 13 4.65 -6.31 24.24
CA SER A 13 3.70 -6.48 23.14
C SER A 13 4.39 -7.09 21.93
N PRO A 14 3.76 -8.07 21.26
CA PRO A 14 4.24 -8.54 19.94
C PRO A 14 4.33 -7.42 18.90
N LEU A 15 3.55 -6.34 19.07
CA LEU A 15 3.60 -5.17 18.18
C LEU A 15 4.95 -4.45 18.22
N LEU A 16 5.79 -4.66 19.24
CA LEU A 16 7.14 -4.13 19.30
C LEU A 16 7.97 -4.56 18.08
N LEU A 17 7.76 -5.78 17.57
CA LEU A 17 8.49 -6.35 16.44
C LEU A 17 8.29 -5.58 15.12
N VAL A 18 7.25 -4.74 15.03
CA VAL A 18 7.02 -3.85 13.88
C VAL A 18 8.23 -2.94 13.64
N TYR A 19 8.72 -2.31 14.72
CA TYR A 19 9.83 -1.36 14.69
C TYR A 19 11.14 -1.94 15.22
N HIS A 20 11.06 -3.00 16.02
CA HIS A 20 12.21 -3.69 16.60
C HIS A 20 12.21 -5.18 16.20
N PRO A 21 12.32 -5.50 14.89
CA PRO A 21 12.33 -6.88 14.43
C PRO A 21 13.58 -7.60 14.92
N THR A 22 13.48 -8.93 15.06
CA THR A 22 14.67 -9.73 15.36
C THR A 22 15.61 -9.80 14.16
N ALA A 23 16.90 -10.06 14.42
CA ALA A 23 17.88 -10.25 13.34
C ALA A 23 17.48 -11.40 12.40
N GLU A 24 16.83 -12.43 12.94
CA GLU A 24 16.27 -13.53 12.17
C GLU A 24 15.13 -13.07 11.25
N GLN A 25 14.22 -12.21 11.72
CA GLN A 25 13.16 -11.64 10.88
C GLN A 25 13.75 -10.82 9.74
N VAL A 26 14.66 -9.88 10.05
CA VAL A 26 15.33 -9.04 9.04
C VAL A 26 16.08 -9.89 8.01
N TYR A 27 16.69 -10.99 8.44
CA TYR A 27 17.34 -11.94 7.54
C TYR A 27 16.35 -12.59 6.56
N GLN A 28 15.24 -13.12 7.07
CA GLN A 28 14.22 -13.77 6.24
C GLN A 28 13.59 -12.78 5.25
N GLU A 29 13.23 -11.58 5.71
CA GLU A 29 12.72 -10.49 4.87
C GLU A 29 13.69 -10.18 3.72
N SER A 30 14.97 -10.02 4.05
CA SER A 30 16.00 -9.68 3.08
C SER A 30 16.27 -10.80 2.08
N VAL A 31 16.18 -12.07 2.48
CA VAL A 31 16.27 -13.22 1.58
C VAL A 31 15.08 -13.23 0.62
N GLN A 32 13.85 -13.10 1.14
CA GLN A 32 12.63 -13.08 0.32
C GLN A 32 12.62 -11.94 -0.71
N ILE A 33 13.06 -10.74 -0.30
CA ILE A 33 13.18 -9.58 -1.20
C ILE A 33 14.20 -9.87 -2.30
N ARG A 34 15.39 -10.40 -1.96
CA ARG A 34 16.41 -10.74 -2.96
C ARG A 34 15.93 -11.79 -3.95
N GLU A 35 15.20 -12.80 -3.49
CA GLU A 35 14.62 -13.83 -4.36
C GLU A 35 13.53 -13.27 -5.27
N SER A 36 12.64 -12.46 -4.72
CA SER A 36 11.57 -11.79 -5.48
C SER A 36 12.15 -10.87 -6.56
N LEU A 37 13.14 -10.03 -6.20
CA LEU A 37 13.85 -9.18 -7.16
C LEU A 37 14.59 -9.99 -8.22
N ARG A 38 15.24 -11.09 -7.85
CA ARG A 38 15.90 -11.97 -8.82
C ARG A 38 14.90 -12.55 -9.81
N ASN A 39 13.72 -12.97 -9.35
CA ASN A 39 12.68 -13.52 -10.22
C ASN A 39 12.06 -12.45 -11.14
N LEU A 40 11.94 -11.20 -10.68
CA LEU A 40 11.53 -10.07 -11.51
C LEU A 40 12.61 -9.71 -12.56
N LEU A 41 13.88 -9.64 -12.15
CA LEU A 41 14.99 -9.25 -13.01
C LEU A 41 15.39 -10.35 -14.02
N LYS A 42 15.12 -11.63 -13.77
CA LYS A 42 15.30 -12.69 -14.79
C LYS A 42 14.54 -12.40 -16.10
N LYS A 43 13.53 -11.53 -16.08
CA LYS A 43 12.80 -11.07 -17.27
C LYS A 43 13.53 -9.97 -18.07
N ASN A 44 14.60 -9.37 -17.53
CA ASN A 44 15.41 -8.32 -18.18
C ASN A 44 16.92 -8.62 -18.02
N PRO A 45 17.71 -8.80 -19.10
CA PRO A 45 19.07 -9.36 -19.04
C PRO A 45 20.16 -8.37 -18.56
N VAL A 46 19.83 -7.46 -17.63
CA VAL A 46 20.85 -6.67 -16.94
C VAL A 46 21.31 -7.52 -15.75
N SER A 47 22.40 -8.26 -15.94
CA SER A 47 23.01 -9.07 -14.89
C SER A 47 23.43 -8.14 -13.74
N PRO A 48 22.79 -8.21 -12.55
CA PRO A 48 23.26 -7.45 -11.41
C PRO A 48 24.62 -8.02 -10.98
N GLU A 49 25.55 -7.17 -10.56
CA GLU A 49 26.74 -7.62 -9.82
C GLU A 49 26.31 -8.57 -8.69
N GLU A 50 26.96 -9.73 -8.59
CA GLU A 50 26.71 -10.69 -7.52
C GLU A 50 27.12 -10.07 -6.18
N LYS A 51 26.16 -9.41 -5.52
CA LYS A 51 26.33 -8.96 -4.14
C LYS A 51 26.66 -10.18 -3.27
N PRO A 52 27.56 -10.03 -2.28
CA PRO A 52 27.93 -11.13 -1.40
C PRO A 52 26.70 -11.78 -0.74
N PRO A 53 26.77 -13.09 -0.42
CA PRO A 53 25.68 -13.80 0.21
C PRO A 53 25.31 -13.12 1.52
N LEU A 54 24.03 -12.82 1.68
CA LEU A 54 23.52 -12.27 2.93
C LEU A 54 23.67 -13.34 4.01
N THR A 55 24.25 -12.98 5.16
CA THR A 55 24.38 -13.88 6.30
C THR A 55 23.71 -13.28 7.52
N LEU A 56 23.14 -14.12 8.37
CA LEU A 56 22.54 -13.70 9.65
C LEU A 56 23.57 -12.98 10.54
N ASN A 57 24.83 -13.42 10.52
CA ASN A 57 25.90 -12.80 11.31
C ASN A 57 26.25 -11.38 10.83
N ALA A 58 26.14 -11.11 9.52
CA ALA A 58 26.31 -9.74 9.01
C ALA A 58 25.18 -8.84 9.49
N ILE A 59 23.93 -9.31 9.41
CA ILE A 59 22.77 -8.55 9.91
C ILE A 59 22.89 -8.28 11.41
N LYS A 60 23.25 -9.29 12.22
CA LYS A 60 23.45 -9.12 13.67
C LYS A 60 24.52 -8.07 14.01
N ARG A 61 25.53 -7.92 13.16
CA ARG A 61 26.60 -6.92 13.34
C ARG A 61 26.14 -5.51 12.97
N ASP A 62 25.34 -5.40 11.92
CA ASP A 62 24.94 -4.11 11.34
C ASP A 62 23.61 -3.60 11.94
N MET A 63 22.90 -4.43 12.72
CA MET A 63 21.64 -4.07 13.36
C MET A 63 21.88 -3.06 14.48
N ILE A 64 21.29 -1.88 14.35
CA ILE A 64 21.34 -0.83 15.37
C ILE A 64 20.07 -0.92 16.23
N GLU A 65 20.24 -1.26 17.50
CA GLU A 65 19.15 -1.26 18.47
C GLU A 65 18.92 0.16 19.01
N HIS A 66 17.65 0.57 19.00
CA HIS A 66 17.22 1.83 19.61
C HIS A 66 16.25 1.53 20.75
N ALA A 67 16.21 2.40 21.76
CA ALA A 67 15.26 2.23 22.85
C ALA A 67 13.82 2.40 22.32
N PRO A 68 12.87 1.51 22.70
CA PRO A 68 11.49 1.66 22.28
C PRO A 68 10.90 3.00 22.74
N ASN A 69 10.14 3.65 21.86
CA ASN A 69 9.34 4.82 22.19
C ASN A 69 7.85 4.46 22.04
N PRO A 70 7.19 3.99 23.12
CA PRO A 70 5.82 3.50 23.04
C PRO A 70 4.80 4.51 22.52
N ILE A 71 4.99 5.80 22.83
CA ILE A 71 4.03 6.84 22.44
C ILE A 71 4.13 7.06 20.94
N GLU A 72 5.34 7.33 20.43
CA GLU A 72 5.56 7.53 18.99
C GLU A 72 5.23 6.26 18.22
N GLU A 73 5.88 5.13 18.50
CA GLU A 73 5.70 3.89 17.72
C GLU A 73 4.24 3.42 17.66
N SER A 74 3.47 3.60 18.72
CA SER A 74 2.04 3.25 18.69
C SER A 74 1.20 4.24 17.88
N ALA A 75 1.57 5.51 17.84
CA ALA A 75 0.93 6.53 17.01
C ALA A 75 1.26 6.33 15.52
N ASP A 76 2.54 6.06 15.19
CA ASP A 76 2.96 5.68 13.84
C ASP A 76 2.17 4.48 13.34
N LEU A 77 2.13 3.40 14.13
CA LEU A 77 1.46 2.18 13.74
C LEU A 77 -0.04 2.38 13.55
N LEU A 78 -0.66 3.18 14.42
CA LEU A 78 -2.07 3.54 14.27
C LEU A 78 -2.29 4.33 12.98
N GLY A 79 -1.42 5.29 12.66
CA GLY A 79 -1.49 6.06 11.42
C GLY A 79 -1.37 5.18 10.17
N CYS A 80 -0.40 4.24 10.16
CA CYS A 80 -0.27 3.26 9.08
C CYS A 80 -1.55 2.41 8.92
N CYS A 81 -2.11 1.91 10.04
CA CYS A 81 -3.32 1.08 9.99
C CYS A 81 -4.58 1.88 9.61
N LEU A 82 -4.63 3.18 9.93
CA LEU A 82 -5.70 4.08 9.47
C LEU A 82 -5.63 4.27 7.96
N TRP A 83 -4.42 4.44 7.40
CA TRP A 83 -4.24 4.50 5.96
C TRP A 83 -4.74 3.22 5.29
N ASP A 84 -4.42 2.04 5.82
CA ASP A 84 -4.92 0.78 5.25
C ASP A 84 -6.45 0.76 5.16
N ILE A 85 -7.15 1.20 6.22
CA ILE A 85 -8.62 1.16 6.27
C ILE A 85 -9.29 2.22 5.37
N PHE A 86 -8.72 3.43 5.32
CA PHE A 86 -9.33 4.58 4.63
C PHE A 86 -8.79 4.82 3.21
N SER A 87 -7.80 4.05 2.77
CA SER A 87 -7.09 4.35 1.52
C SER A 87 -6.58 3.17 0.70
N ASP A 88 -6.46 1.95 1.23
CA ASP A 88 -5.93 0.80 0.46
C ASP A 88 -6.98 0.23 -0.52
N ASN A 89 -7.56 1.13 -1.33
CA ASN A 89 -8.71 0.93 -2.22
C ASN A 89 -10.02 0.60 -1.50
N HIS A 90 -10.07 0.74 -0.18
CA HIS A 90 -11.25 0.43 0.61
C HIS A 90 -12.12 1.65 0.87
N ASP A 91 -13.42 1.41 1.04
CA ASP A 91 -14.38 2.46 1.30
C ASP A 91 -14.88 2.43 2.75
N VAL A 92 -14.98 3.61 3.35
CA VAL A 92 -15.63 3.80 4.65
C VAL A 92 -16.97 4.47 4.41
N VAL A 93 -18.05 3.88 4.91
CA VAL A 93 -19.42 4.36 4.67
C VAL A 93 -20.14 4.69 5.97
N THR A 94 -21.01 5.70 5.94
CA THR A 94 -21.89 6.04 7.06
C THR A 94 -23.05 5.05 7.16
N ALA A 95 -23.79 5.08 8.27
CA ALA A 95 -25.05 4.33 8.43
C ALA A 95 -26.09 4.63 7.33
N GLY A 96 -26.03 5.82 6.71
CA GLY A 96 -26.88 6.20 5.58
C GLY A 96 -26.37 5.72 4.21
N GLY A 97 -25.26 4.98 4.16
CA GLY A 97 -24.63 4.51 2.93
C GLY A 97 -23.81 5.57 2.19
N THR A 98 -23.55 6.73 2.81
CA THR A 98 -22.72 7.79 2.21
C THR A 98 -21.24 7.47 2.39
N LEU A 99 -20.46 7.57 1.33
CA LEU A 99 -19.01 7.44 1.36
C LEU A 99 -18.36 8.55 2.20
N VAL A 100 -17.44 8.16 3.07
CA VAL A 100 -16.50 9.06 3.76
C VAL A 100 -15.28 9.21 2.88
N ASP A 101 -15.31 10.21 2.01
CA ASP A 101 -14.24 10.48 1.05
C ASP A 101 -13.16 11.39 1.67
N LEU A 102 -11.95 10.86 1.83
CA LEU A 102 -10.75 11.61 2.25
C LEU A 102 -9.85 12.00 1.06
N GLY A 103 -10.33 11.74 -0.16
CA GLY A 103 -9.64 11.98 -1.41
C GLY A 103 -8.69 10.86 -1.80
N SER A 104 -7.58 11.23 -2.44
CA SER A 104 -6.58 10.26 -2.89
C SER A 104 -5.85 9.61 -1.73
N PHE A 105 -5.13 8.52 -2.02
CA PHE A 105 -4.25 7.90 -1.04
C PHE A 105 -3.15 8.80 -0.46
N ARG A 106 -2.73 9.81 -1.23
CA ARG A 106 -1.83 10.86 -0.73
C ARG A 106 -2.57 11.82 0.19
N SER A 107 -3.81 12.16 -0.13
CA SER A 107 -4.67 13.03 0.66
C SER A 107 -4.98 12.41 2.03
N THR A 108 -5.34 11.12 2.07
CA THR A 108 -5.55 10.39 3.32
C THR A 108 -4.28 10.35 4.17
N ALA A 109 -3.13 10.05 3.57
CA ALA A 109 -1.86 10.02 4.30
C ALA A 109 -1.47 11.41 4.86
N GLY A 110 -1.65 12.48 4.07
CA GLY A 110 -1.43 13.85 4.52
C GLY A 110 -2.39 14.26 5.64
N PHE A 111 -3.66 13.85 5.58
CA PHE A 111 -4.64 14.10 6.65
C PHE A 111 -4.23 13.44 7.98
N ILE A 112 -3.71 12.21 7.92
CA ILE A 112 -3.22 11.48 9.10
C ILE A 112 -1.98 12.18 9.67
N ALA A 113 -1.02 12.57 8.82
CA ALA A 113 0.19 13.30 9.22
C ALA A 113 -0.16 14.64 9.87
N ASP A 114 -1.04 15.42 9.25
CA ASP A 114 -1.56 16.66 9.82
C ASP A 114 -2.14 16.43 11.22
N PHE A 115 -2.95 15.38 11.41
CA PHE A 115 -3.54 15.09 12.71
C PHE A 115 -2.48 14.71 13.76
N ARG A 116 -1.47 13.93 13.36
CA ARG A 116 -0.35 13.57 14.23
C ARG A 116 0.43 14.79 14.71
N HIS A 117 0.75 15.71 13.79
CA HIS A 117 1.64 16.84 14.05
C HIS A 117 0.91 18.10 14.57
N ARG A 118 -0.42 18.12 14.52
CA ARG A 118 -1.29 19.23 14.98
C ARG A 118 -1.04 19.71 16.41
N SER A 119 -0.46 18.88 17.27
CA SER A 119 -0.20 19.21 18.68
C SER A 119 1.15 19.90 18.92
N ASN A 120 2.05 19.89 17.93
CA ASN A 120 3.46 20.20 18.14
C ASN A 120 3.94 21.52 17.52
N HIS A 121 3.12 22.27 16.76
CA HIS A 121 3.63 23.42 16.02
C HIS A 121 2.75 24.69 16.08
N SER A 122 3.44 25.80 16.34
CA SER A 122 3.03 27.16 15.96
C SER A 122 3.05 27.31 14.43
N HIS A 123 2.22 28.21 13.91
CA HIS A 123 1.91 28.44 12.50
C HIS A 123 3.10 28.69 11.52
N GLU A 124 4.36 28.66 11.97
CA GLU A 124 5.55 29.09 11.22
C GLU A 124 6.37 27.94 10.58
N ASP A 125 6.17 26.68 10.98
CA ASP A 125 6.95 25.53 10.47
C ASP A 125 6.26 24.82 9.29
N PHE A 126 6.08 25.51 8.16
CA PHE A 126 5.49 24.89 6.95
C PHE A 126 6.40 23.83 6.29
N GLY A 127 7.69 23.79 6.62
CA GLY A 127 8.67 22.85 6.06
C GLY A 127 8.91 21.58 6.88
N ASP A 128 8.44 21.54 8.14
CA ASP A 128 8.60 20.40 9.06
C ASP A 128 7.28 19.70 9.39
N ARG A 129 6.23 20.02 8.61
CA ARG A 129 5.00 19.20 8.60
C ARG A 129 5.42 17.82 8.12
N GLY A 130 5.19 16.79 8.94
CA GLY A 130 5.28 15.42 8.44
C GLY A 130 4.56 15.33 7.11
N ASP A 131 5.29 14.91 6.08
CA ASP A 131 4.76 14.85 4.73
C ASP A 131 3.85 13.62 4.59
N TYR A 132 2.94 13.62 3.61
CA TYR A 132 2.08 12.47 3.33
C TYR A 132 2.89 11.17 3.17
N MET A 133 4.16 11.27 2.77
CA MET A 133 5.12 10.17 2.65
C MET A 133 5.28 9.32 3.92
N GLU A 134 5.00 9.89 5.10
CA GLU A 134 5.09 9.20 6.39
C GLU A 134 4.13 8.01 6.50
N PHE A 135 2.91 8.16 5.96
CA PHE A 135 1.87 7.13 5.97
C PHE A 135 1.55 6.60 4.58
N TYR A 136 2.21 7.13 3.55
CA TYR A 136 2.08 6.71 2.17
C TYR A 136 2.50 5.24 2.04
N ILE A 137 1.55 4.36 1.74
CA ILE A 137 1.64 2.87 1.70
C ILE A 137 1.37 2.14 3.03
N GLY A 138 0.92 2.85 4.06
CA GLY A 138 0.40 2.28 5.29
C GLY A 138 1.31 1.23 5.91
N THR A 139 0.78 0.02 6.10
CA THR A 139 1.54 -1.08 6.73
C THR A 139 2.28 -1.98 5.75
N THR A 140 2.30 -1.67 4.45
CA THR A 140 2.83 -2.57 3.39
C THR A 140 4.21 -3.15 3.71
N LEU A 141 5.11 -2.33 4.26
CA LEU A 141 6.48 -2.72 4.59
C LEU A 141 6.64 -3.39 5.96
N ILE A 142 5.64 -3.33 6.84
CA ILE A 142 5.78 -3.72 8.25
C ILE A 142 4.74 -4.74 8.73
N ARG A 143 3.65 -4.96 7.97
CA ARG A 143 2.50 -5.80 8.37
C ARG A 143 2.82 -7.28 8.60
N HIS A 144 3.95 -7.76 8.11
CA HIS A 144 4.37 -9.16 8.27
C HIS A 144 5.20 -9.39 9.54
N ARG A 145 5.61 -8.33 10.24
CA ARG A 145 6.48 -8.41 11.42
C ARG A 145 5.74 -8.75 12.71
N ALA A 146 4.46 -8.43 12.78
CA ALA A 146 3.58 -8.70 13.92
C ALA A 146 2.12 -8.85 13.48
N ASP A 147 1.29 -9.48 14.32
CA ASP A 147 -0.16 -9.53 14.08
C ASP A 147 -0.81 -8.19 14.43
N LEU A 148 -1.26 -7.47 13.39
CA LEU A 148 -1.87 -6.15 13.50
C LEU A 148 -3.38 -6.19 13.81
N THR A 149 -3.99 -7.39 13.95
CA THR A 149 -5.45 -7.55 14.17
C THR A 149 -5.95 -6.67 15.31
N ARG A 150 -5.20 -6.57 16.41
CA ARG A 150 -5.59 -5.77 17.58
C ARG A 150 -5.67 -4.26 17.31
N VAL A 151 -4.81 -3.74 16.41
CA VAL A 151 -4.82 -2.33 16.01
C VAL A 151 -6.05 -2.04 15.16
N TYR A 152 -6.33 -2.91 14.18
CA TYR A 152 -7.54 -2.79 13.36
C TYR A 152 -8.82 -2.94 14.20
N GLU A 153 -8.86 -3.84 15.19
CA GLU A 153 -9.99 -3.95 16.12
C GLU A 153 -10.25 -2.64 16.88
N LEU A 154 -9.20 -1.95 17.31
CA LEU A 154 -9.33 -0.65 17.96
C LEU A 154 -9.97 0.37 17.02
N ILE A 155 -9.50 0.44 15.77
CA ILE A 155 -10.04 1.36 14.76
C ILE A 155 -11.51 1.03 14.47
N PHE A 156 -11.81 -0.24 14.18
CA PHE A 156 -13.18 -0.67 13.89
C PHE A 156 -14.14 -0.49 15.06
N ARG A 157 -13.70 -0.69 16.32
CA ARG A 157 -14.55 -0.40 17.48
C ARG A 157 -14.92 1.08 17.55
N ARG A 158 -13.96 1.97 17.26
CA ARG A 158 -14.21 3.42 17.21
C ARG A 158 -15.13 3.79 16.05
N MET A 159 -14.89 3.24 14.86
CA MET A 159 -15.77 3.42 13.69
C MET A 159 -17.21 2.97 13.98
N ARG A 160 -17.38 1.78 14.57
CA ARG A 160 -18.69 1.22 14.90
C ARG A 160 -19.44 2.12 15.88
N HIS A 161 -18.74 2.66 16.87
CA HIS A 161 -19.32 3.56 17.86
C HIS A 161 -19.88 4.85 17.25
N ILE A 162 -19.28 5.35 16.16
CA ILE A 162 -19.74 6.55 15.45
C ILE A 162 -20.62 6.23 14.24
N GLY A 163 -21.07 4.98 14.09
CA GLY A 163 -22.01 4.58 13.04
C GLY A 163 -21.39 4.47 11.63
N LEU A 164 -20.08 4.23 11.54
CA LEU A 164 -19.42 3.91 10.28
C LEU A 164 -19.40 2.39 10.03
N SER A 165 -19.27 2.01 8.76
CA SER A 165 -18.97 0.67 8.28
C SER A 165 -17.84 0.75 7.25
N TRP A 166 -17.38 -0.41 6.79
CA TRP A 166 -16.24 -0.54 5.89
C TRP A 166 -16.56 -1.55 4.80
N GLN A 167 -16.19 -1.23 3.57
CA GLN A 167 -16.33 -2.06 2.39
C GLN A 167 -14.92 -2.41 1.91
N TYR A 168 -14.67 -3.71 1.83
CA TYR A 168 -13.41 -4.25 1.36
C TYR A 168 -13.40 -4.26 -0.16
N ALA A 169 -12.31 -3.77 -0.74
CA ALA A 169 -12.03 -3.93 -2.16
C ALA A 169 -10.74 -4.74 -2.34
N HIS A 170 -10.78 -5.74 -3.21
CA HIS A 170 -9.58 -6.51 -3.51
C HIS A 170 -8.64 -5.70 -4.42
N PRO A 171 -7.33 -5.60 -4.12
CA PRO A 171 -6.42 -4.81 -4.94
C PRO A 171 -6.40 -5.28 -6.39
N ARG A 172 -6.62 -4.35 -7.33
CA ARG A 172 -6.51 -4.59 -8.77
C ARG A 172 -5.57 -3.58 -9.39
N LEU A 173 -4.64 -4.07 -10.21
CA LEU A 173 -3.69 -3.25 -10.94
C LEU A 173 -4.16 -3.08 -12.39
N TYR A 174 -3.96 -1.88 -12.93
CA TYR A 174 -4.30 -1.53 -14.29
C TYR A 174 -3.11 -0.88 -15.01
N ALA A 175 -2.95 -1.22 -16.28
CA ALA A 175 -1.99 -0.57 -17.16
C ALA A 175 -2.53 0.81 -17.59
N ILE A 176 -2.03 1.88 -16.98
CA ILE A 176 -2.33 3.26 -17.38
C ILE A 176 -1.39 3.73 -18.50
N ASP A 177 -1.95 4.45 -19.47
CA ASP A 177 -1.18 5.11 -20.54
C ASP A 177 -0.97 6.59 -20.18
N LEU A 178 0.27 6.96 -19.90
CA LEU A 178 0.66 8.34 -19.61
C LEU A 178 1.03 9.13 -20.89
N GLY A 179 1.11 8.46 -22.05
CA GLY A 179 1.54 9.03 -23.33
C GLY A 179 0.47 9.78 -24.11
N SER A 180 -0.71 9.98 -23.53
CA SER A 180 -1.81 10.79 -24.09
C SER A 180 -1.91 12.19 -23.49
N LEU A 181 -0.97 12.59 -22.61
CA LEU A 181 -0.84 14.00 -22.23
C LEU A 181 -0.40 14.75 -23.50
N PRO A 182 -1.16 15.75 -23.97
CA PRO A 182 -0.77 16.49 -25.16
C PRO A 182 0.60 17.09 -24.91
N ASP A 183 1.59 16.68 -25.71
CA ASP A 183 2.85 17.41 -25.81
C ASP A 183 2.47 18.83 -26.21
N GLN A 184 2.60 19.78 -25.27
CA GLN A 184 2.36 21.21 -25.51
C GLN A 184 3.30 21.81 -26.58
N ALA A 185 4.12 20.98 -27.24
CA ALA A 185 5.08 21.36 -28.26
C ALA A 185 4.59 21.09 -29.71
N GLU A 186 3.49 20.35 -29.93
CA GLU A 186 3.01 20.01 -31.29
C GLU A 186 1.99 21.00 -31.88
N ASP A 187 1.74 22.19 -31.30
CA ASP A 187 0.76 23.17 -31.84
C ASP A 187 1.35 24.26 -32.77
N ASP A 188 2.68 24.36 -32.92
CA ASP A 188 3.33 25.51 -33.59
C ASP A 188 3.76 25.30 -35.06
N VAL A 189 3.24 24.28 -35.77
CA VAL A 189 3.65 23.97 -37.17
C VAL A 189 2.43 23.90 -38.09
N PRO A 190 2.37 24.59 -39.24
CA PRO A 190 1.23 24.51 -40.14
C PRO A 190 0.93 23.06 -40.61
N GLU A 191 -0.33 22.62 -40.52
CA GLU A 191 -0.78 21.26 -40.85
C GLU A 191 -0.40 20.82 -42.28
N ALA A 192 -0.33 21.77 -43.22
CA ALA A 192 0.08 21.55 -44.60
C ALA A 192 1.57 21.13 -44.77
N LEU A 193 2.40 21.27 -43.74
CA LEU A 193 3.82 20.87 -43.71
C LEU A 193 4.09 19.64 -42.81
N ARG A 194 3.05 19.08 -42.16
CA ARG A 194 3.20 18.00 -41.15
C ARG A 194 3.07 16.59 -41.72
N TYR A 195 2.40 16.41 -42.85
CA TYR A 195 2.04 15.08 -43.32
C TYR A 195 3.14 14.44 -44.17
N ASP A 196 3.98 13.63 -43.52
CA ASP A 196 4.80 12.62 -44.18
C ASP A 196 4.10 11.24 -44.06
N PRO A 197 3.68 10.62 -45.18
CA PRO A 197 3.04 9.30 -45.19
C PRO A 197 3.90 8.20 -44.53
N THR A 198 5.23 8.32 -44.60
CA THR A 198 6.15 7.34 -44.04
C THR A 198 6.19 7.46 -42.51
N GLU A 199 6.34 8.68 -41.99
CA GLU A 199 6.24 8.94 -40.55
C GLU A 199 4.84 8.62 -40.00
N SER A 200 3.78 8.89 -40.76
CA SER A 200 2.40 8.55 -40.38
C SER A 200 2.21 7.04 -40.25
N PHE A 201 2.69 6.25 -41.22
CA PHE A 201 2.67 4.79 -41.17
C PHE A 201 3.51 4.24 -39.99
N TRP A 202 4.72 4.77 -39.76
CA TRP A 202 5.53 4.34 -38.61
C TRP A 202 4.97 4.80 -37.26
N ARG A 203 4.28 5.95 -37.20
CA ARG A 203 3.56 6.45 -36.03
C ARG A 203 2.36 5.54 -35.71
N GLU A 204 1.57 5.17 -36.71
CA GLU A 204 0.47 4.21 -36.58
C GLU A 204 0.98 2.84 -36.14
N ARG A 205 2.08 2.34 -36.74
CA ARG A 205 2.69 1.06 -36.34
C ARG A 205 3.26 1.08 -34.92
N ARG A 206 3.87 2.21 -34.48
CA ARG A 206 4.33 2.40 -33.09
C ARG A 206 3.15 2.47 -32.12
N LEU A 207 2.05 3.12 -32.48
CA LEU A 207 0.83 3.17 -31.68
C LEU A 207 0.20 1.78 -31.56
N ALA A 208 0.04 1.06 -32.67
CA ALA A 208 -0.47 -0.31 -32.69
C ALA A 208 0.43 -1.27 -31.88
N GLY A 209 1.76 -1.14 -32.00
CA GLY A 209 2.72 -1.88 -31.18
C GLY A 209 2.54 -1.61 -29.68
N ARG A 210 2.50 -0.33 -29.27
CA ARG A 210 2.25 0.07 -27.87
C ARG A 210 0.89 -0.42 -27.36
N GLN A 211 -0.15 -0.39 -28.18
CA GLN A 211 -1.48 -0.89 -27.83
C GLN A 211 -1.46 -2.42 -27.64
N ALA A 212 -0.77 -3.15 -28.51
CA ALA A 212 -0.61 -4.60 -28.38
C ALA A 212 0.18 -4.98 -27.12
N GLU A 213 1.32 -4.32 -26.85
CA GLU A 213 2.10 -4.51 -25.64
C GLU A 213 1.30 -4.19 -24.37
N ARG A 214 0.51 -3.12 -24.39
CA ARG A 214 -0.39 -2.76 -23.28
C ARG A 214 -1.49 -3.79 -23.08
N ALA A 215 -2.09 -4.30 -24.16
CA ALA A 215 -3.13 -5.32 -24.08
C ALA A 215 -2.56 -6.63 -23.51
N GLU A 216 -1.38 -7.04 -23.95
CA GLU A 216 -0.67 -8.21 -23.41
C GLU A 216 -0.32 -8.01 -21.92
N PHE A 217 0.18 -6.84 -21.56
CA PHE A 217 0.49 -6.52 -20.16
C PHE A 217 -0.77 -6.48 -19.29
N GLN A 218 -1.86 -5.88 -19.77
CA GLN A 218 -3.14 -5.86 -19.06
C GLN A 218 -3.71 -7.28 -18.89
N GLN A 219 -3.61 -8.13 -19.92
CA GLN A 219 -4.00 -9.53 -19.80
C GLN A 219 -3.19 -10.25 -18.71
N SER A 220 -1.87 -10.02 -18.66
CA SER A 220 -1.02 -10.56 -17.59
C SER A 220 -1.44 -10.08 -16.20
N LEU A 221 -1.81 -8.80 -16.05
CA LEU A 221 -2.33 -8.25 -14.79
C LEU A 221 -3.68 -8.87 -14.40
N ASP A 222 -4.58 -9.08 -15.37
CA ASP A 222 -5.89 -9.69 -15.12
C ASP A 222 -5.78 -11.18 -14.76
N GLU A 223 -4.83 -11.90 -15.34
CA GLU A 223 -4.50 -13.27 -14.95
C GLU A 223 -3.92 -13.33 -13.52
N ALA A 224 -3.00 -12.42 -13.19
CA ALA A 224 -2.46 -12.30 -11.84
C ALA A 224 -3.55 -11.95 -10.81
N TYR A 225 -4.48 -11.06 -11.17
CA TYR A 225 -5.62 -10.68 -10.34
C TYR A 225 -6.57 -11.87 -10.08
N ARG A 226 -6.90 -12.64 -11.12
CA ARG A 226 -7.72 -13.87 -10.95
C ARG A 226 -7.04 -14.87 -10.01
N ALA A 227 -5.73 -15.05 -10.14
CA ALA A 227 -4.97 -15.88 -9.22
C ALA A 227 -4.94 -15.31 -7.79
N SER A 228 -4.84 -13.98 -7.62
CA SER A 228 -4.83 -13.35 -6.30
C SER A 228 -6.17 -13.49 -5.57
N ILE A 229 -7.31 -13.40 -6.29
CA ILE A 229 -8.63 -13.69 -5.73
C ILE A 229 -8.70 -15.12 -5.22
N GLN A 230 -8.25 -16.09 -6.03
CA GLN A 230 -8.30 -17.50 -5.63
C GLN A 230 -7.45 -17.74 -4.36
N ASN A 231 -6.23 -17.19 -4.33
CA ASN A 231 -5.36 -17.25 -3.15
C ASN A 231 -6.00 -16.60 -1.92
N ALA A 232 -6.69 -15.47 -2.10
CA ALA A 232 -7.39 -14.78 -1.01
C ALA A 232 -8.56 -15.60 -0.44
N ARG A 233 -9.25 -16.39 -1.28
CA ARG A 233 -10.36 -17.26 -0.88
C ARG A 233 -9.90 -18.52 -0.17
N ASP A 234 -8.77 -19.09 -0.61
CA ASP A 234 -8.22 -20.33 -0.05
C ASP A 234 -7.42 -20.07 1.24
N GLY A 235 -6.87 -18.87 1.37
CA GLY A 235 -6.10 -18.44 2.52
C GLY A 235 -6.96 -17.94 3.70
N PRO A 236 -6.35 -17.73 4.87
CA PRO A 236 -7.02 -17.05 5.98
C PRO A 236 -7.34 -15.60 5.60
N PRO A 237 -8.45 -15.02 6.10
CA PRO A 237 -8.76 -13.62 5.86
C PRO A 237 -7.63 -12.69 6.34
N PRO A 238 -7.36 -11.59 5.63
CA PRO A 238 -6.43 -10.56 6.09
C PRO A 238 -6.75 -10.06 7.50
N ALA A 239 -5.74 -9.52 8.19
CA ALA A 239 -5.91 -9.01 9.56
C ALA A 239 -7.00 -7.93 9.67
N THR A 240 -7.14 -7.07 8.64
CA THR A 240 -8.23 -6.08 8.53
C THR A 240 -9.60 -6.74 8.51
N VAL A 241 -9.81 -7.75 7.66
CA VAL A 241 -11.07 -8.49 7.56
C VAL A 241 -11.39 -9.25 8.85
N ARG A 242 -10.40 -9.95 9.44
CA ARG A 242 -10.59 -10.64 10.73
C ARG A 242 -10.99 -9.68 11.84
N ALA A 243 -10.33 -8.52 11.92
CA ALA A 243 -10.66 -7.51 12.91
C ALA A 243 -12.08 -6.94 12.69
N TYR A 244 -12.49 -6.71 11.44
CA TYR A 244 -13.85 -6.30 11.14
C TYR A 244 -14.87 -7.35 11.60
N GLN A 245 -14.64 -8.63 11.29
CA GLN A 245 -15.49 -9.73 11.72
C GLN A 245 -15.63 -9.79 13.24
N LEU A 246 -14.53 -9.64 13.98
CA LEU A 246 -14.54 -9.64 15.45
C LEU A 246 -15.34 -8.48 16.03
N VAL A 247 -15.30 -7.30 15.40
CA VAL A 247 -15.97 -6.10 15.90
C VAL A 247 -17.43 -6.00 15.46
N TYR A 248 -17.77 -6.34 14.21
CA TYR A 248 -19.11 -6.20 13.63
C TYR A 248 -19.92 -7.50 13.64
N GLY A 249 -19.29 -8.65 13.90
CA GLY A 249 -19.95 -9.97 13.94
C GLY A 249 -20.33 -10.53 12.57
N ARG A 250 -19.82 -9.95 11.48
CA ARG A 250 -20.07 -10.36 10.08
C ARG A 250 -18.88 -10.01 9.18
N ASN A 251 -18.83 -10.58 7.99
CA ASN A 251 -17.86 -10.15 6.97
C ASN A 251 -18.13 -8.71 6.53
N PRO A 252 -17.08 -7.95 6.18
CA PRO A 252 -17.28 -6.69 5.46
C PRO A 252 -17.85 -6.99 4.08
N ASP A 253 -18.56 -6.01 3.52
CA ASP A 253 -18.99 -6.08 2.13
C ASP A 253 -17.76 -6.18 1.22
N GLY A 254 -17.83 -6.96 0.15
CA GLY A 254 -16.71 -7.27 -0.74
C GLY A 254 -15.77 -8.39 -0.27
N TRP A 255 -16.01 -9.01 0.90
CA TRP A 255 -15.29 -10.21 1.35
C TRP A 255 -16.22 -11.43 1.56
N PRO A 256 -15.87 -12.62 1.03
CA PRO A 256 -14.71 -12.92 0.21
C PRO A 256 -14.78 -12.25 -1.17
N PRO A 257 -13.63 -11.92 -1.78
CA PRO A 257 -13.62 -11.26 -3.08
C PRO A 257 -14.19 -12.20 -4.14
N THR A 258 -14.99 -11.65 -5.04
CA THR A 258 -15.55 -12.39 -6.16
C THR A 258 -14.85 -12.01 -7.45
N SER A 259 -14.82 -12.93 -8.42
CA SER A 259 -14.34 -12.61 -9.77
C SER A 259 -15.28 -11.65 -10.52
N GLU A 260 -16.45 -11.37 -9.95
CA GLU A 260 -17.54 -10.55 -10.48
C GLU A 260 -17.72 -9.28 -9.65
N ASP A 261 -16.63 -8.58 -9.32
CA ASP A 261 -16.70 -7.18 -8.84
C ASP A 261 -15.93 -6.32 -9.85
N GLN A 262 -16.63 -5.82 -10.88
CA GLN A 262 -17.42 -4.58 -11.00
C GLN A 262 -16.57 -3.47 -11.63
N GLY A 263 -17.05 -3.01 -12.78
CA GLY A 263 -16.33 -2.14 -13.72
C GLY A 263 -16.19 -0.70 -13.31
#